data_AF-A0A7W8V435-F1
#
_entry.id   AF-A0A7W8V435-F1
#
_cell.length_a   1.000
_cell.length_b   1.000
_cell.length_c   1.000
_cell.angle_alpha   90.00
_cell.angle_beta   90.00
_cell.angle_gamma   90.00
#
_symmetry.space_group_name_H-M   'P 1'
#
loop_
_entity.id
_entity.type
_entity.pdbx_description
1 polymer ?
#
loop_
_entity_poly.entity_id
_entity_poly.type
_entity_poly.pdbx_seq_one_letter_code
_entity_poly.pdbx_strand_id
1 'polypeptide(L)'
;MGINVNGQLVGSGVDLNAGDSAFWWVGPMNYGEILWAAAIPLSGLPWDKNIEVRNLSNDCDAEGNRVVLLEVHNKSASDFASYGLFIAWTDAI
;
A
#
# COMPACT_ATOMS: atom_id res chain seq x y z
N MET A 1 3.49 26.31 11.43
CA MET A 1 2.86 25.29 10.56
C MET A 1 3.28 23.93 11.09
N GLY A 2 2.31 23.14 11.53
CA GLY A 2 2.53 21.74 11.92
C GLY A 2 2.17 20.83 10.74
N ILE A 3 2.79 19.66 10.69
CA ILE A 3 2.40 18.59 9.76
C ILE A 3 1.81 17.48 10.62
N ASN A 4 0.60 17.02 10.33
CA ASN A 4 0.09 15.79 10.94
C ASN A 4 0.46 14.61 10.06
N VAL A 5 0.73 13.48 10.70
CA VAL A 5 0.94 12.19 10.03
C VAL A 5 -0.19 11.27 10.43
N ASN A 6 -0.99 10.86 9.46
CA ASN A 6 -2.10 9.95 9.61
C ASN A 6 -1.72 8.58 9.03
N GLY A 7 -2.38 7.51 9.46
CA GLY A 7 -2.21 6.19 8.86
C GLY A 7 -3.35 5.24 9.15
N GLN A 8 -3.61 4.32 8.23
CA GLN A 8 -4.67 3.32 8.34
C GLN A 8 -4.35 2.01 7.60
N LEU A 9 -5.00 0.92 8.03
CA LEU A 9 -5.12 -0.31 7.26
C LEU A 9 -6.17 -0.11 6.17
N VAL A 10 -5.79 -0.24 4.90
CA VAL A 10 -6.68 -0.03 3.75
C VAL A 10 -7.36 -1.32 3.33
N GLY A 11 -6.70 -2.45 3.54
CA GLY A 11 -7.24 -3.76 3.18
C GLY A 11 -6.28 -4.90 3.45
N SER A 12 -6.70 -6.11 3.09
CA SER A 12 -5.89 -7.31 3.19
C SER A 12 -5.98 -8.13 1.91
N GLY A 13 -4.85 -8.62 1.42
CA GLY A 13 -4.79 -9.61 0.34
C GLY A 13 -4.53 -11.01 0.87
N VAL A 14 -4.92 -12.02 0.08
CA VAL A 14 -4.72 -13.44 0.37
C VAL A 14 -4.07 -14.15 -0.82
N ASP A 15 -3.45 -15.30 -0.55
CA ASP A 15 -2.90 -16.23 -1.56
C ASP A 15 -1.98 -15.58 -2.61
N LEU A 16 -1.00 -14.80 -2.14
CA LEU A 16 0.00 -14.16 -3.00
C LEU A 16 1.25 -15.06 -3.12
N ASN A 17 1.33 -15.82 -4.21
CA ASN A 17 2.45 -16.75 -4.45
C ASN A 17 3.78 -16.01 -4.65
N ALA A 18 4.88 -16.75 -4.55
CA ALA A 18 6.22 -16.24 -4.84
C ALA A 18 6.30 -15.67 -6.27
N GLY A 19 6.75 -14.41 -6.39
CA GLY A 19 6.88 -13.72 -7.68
C GLY A 19 5.58 -13.12 -8.22
N ASP A 20 4.43 -13.41 -7.61
CA ASP A 20 3.15 -12.85 -8.04
C ASP A 20 2.93 -11.43 -7.50
N SER A 21 2.02 -10.70 -8.16
CA SER A 21 1.62 -9.35 -7.81
C SER A 21 0.11 -9.26 -7.62
N ALA A 22 -0.29 -8.43 -6.67
CA ALA A 22 -1.67 -7.99 -6.48
C ALA A 22 -1.75 -6.47 -6.62
N PHE A 23 -2.85 -5.97 -7.17
CA PHE A 23 -3.01 -4.56 -7.51
C PHE A 23 -4.11 -3.91 -6.68
N TRP A 24 -3.85 -2.71 -6.18
CA TRP A 24 -4.74 -1.99 -5.28
C TRP A 24 -4.93 -0.55 -5.74
N TRP A 25 -6.19 -0.15 -5.89
CA TRP A 25 -6.55 1.26 -5.98
C TRP A 25 -6.74 1.82 -4.57
N VAL A 26 -6.03 2.90 -4.25
CA VAL A 26 -6.06 3.56 -2.94
C VAL A 26 -6.46 5.03 -3.10
N GLY A 27 -7.40 5.47 -2.27
CA GLY A 27 -7.94 6.83 -2.24
C GLY A 27 -9.35 6.85 -1.63
N PRO A 28 -10.05 8.00 -1.64
CA PRO A 28 -9.60 9.32 -2.13
C PRO A 28 -8.59 10.00 -1.18
N MET A 29 -7.66 10.79 -1.73
CA MET A 29 -6.70 11.61 -0.98
C MET A 29 -6.59 13.03 -1.57
N ASN A 30 -6.23 14.01 -0.74
CA ASN A 30 -6.11 15.39 -1.20
C ASN A 30 -4.78 15.61 -1.95
N TYR A 31 -4.78 16.58 -2.88
CA TYR A 31 -3.54 17.02 -3.52
C TYR A 31 -2.62 17.72 -2.53
N GLY A 32 -1.31 17.42 -2.60
CA GLY A 32 -0.29 17.95 -1.68
C GLY A 32 0.05 17.01 -0.52
N GLU A 33 -0.78 15.98 -0.27
CA GLU A 33 -0.47 14.96 0.73
C GLU A 33 0.63 14.01 0.23
N ILE A 34 1.61 13.72 1.09
CA ILE A 34 2.66 12.73 0.81
C ILE A 34 2.13 11.37 1.24
N LEU A 35 2.08 10.40 0.33
CA LEU A 35 1.65 9.02 0.61
C LEU A 35 2.86 8.11 0.80
N TRP A 36 2.83 7.33 1.87
CA TRP A 36 3.66 6.16 2.07
C TRP A 36 2.78 4.91 2.16
N ALA A 37 3.20 3.82 1.54
CA ALA A 37 2.46 2.56 1.54
C ALA A 37 3.39 1.40 1.87
N ALA A 38 2.89 0.45 2.66
CA ALA A 38 3.57 -0.78 2.98
C ALA A 38 2.59 -1.95 3.06
N ALA A 39 3.01 -3.09 2.56
CA ALA A 39 2.28 -4.34 2.72
C ALA A 39 3.06 -5.24 3.68
N ILE A 40 2.38 -5.70 4.72
CA ILE A 40 2.99 -6.46 5.82
C ILE A 40 2.35 -7.86 5.83
N PRO A 41 3.15 -8.93 5.69
CA PRO A 41 2.65 -10.29 5.84
C PRO A 41 2.03 -10.51 7.22
N LEU A 42 0.89 -11.21 7.28
CA LEU A 42 0.16 -11.45 8.54
C LEU A 42 0.62 -12.72 9.28
N SER A 43 1.55 -13.47 8.72
CA SER A 43 2.09 -14.70 9.30
C SER A 43 3.59 -14.85 9.04
N GLY A 44 4.27 -15.75 9.75
CA GLY A 44 5.67 -16.14 9.54
C GLY A 44 6.73 -15.14 10.02
N LEU A 45 8.01 -15.52 9.87
CA LEU A 45 9.12 -14.78 10.47
C LEU A 45 9.49 -13.53 9.64
N PRO A 46 9.75 -12.37 10.28
CA PRO A 46 9.87 -11.07 9.58
C PRO A 46 10.98 -10.99 8.52
N TRP A 47 12.06 -11.76 8.66
CA TRP A 47 13.24 -11.66 7.80
C TRP A 47 13.13 -12.46 6.49
N ASP A 48 12.23 -13.45 6.41
CA ASP A 48 12.04 -14.26 5.21
C ASP A 48 11.00 -13.67 4.24
N LYS A 49 10.35 -12.58 4.65
CA LYS A 49 9.18 -12.06 3.95
C LYS A 49 9.45 -10.71 3.34
N ASN A 50 9.71 -10.73 2.03
CA ASN A 50 10.04 -9.56 1.25
C ASN A 50 8.85 -9.18 0.35
N ILE A 51 7.90 -8.42 0.90
CA ILE A 51 6.84 -7.80 0.11
C ILE A 51 7.29 -6.38 -0.26
N GLU A 52 7.23 -6.06 -1.54
CA GLU A 52 7.53 -4.74 -2.08
C GLU A 52 6.23 -4.06 -2.49
N VAL A 53 6.09 -2.77 -2.18
CA VAL A 53 4.99 -1.94 -2.68
C VAL A 53 5.53 -0.92 -3.67
N ARG A 54 4.97 -0.88 -4.87
CA ARG A 54 5.33 0.08 -5.92
C ARG A 54 4.14 0.93 -6.29
N ASN A 55 4.38 2.24 -6.43
CA ASN A 55 3.40 3.16 -7.01
C ASN A 55 3.52 3.08 -8.55
N LEU A 56 2.47 2.59 -9.21
CA LEU A 56 2.45 2.43 -10.66
C LEU A 56 1.84 3.62 -11.38
N SER A 57 0.77 4.18 -10.83
CA SER A 57 0.12 5.35 -11.42
C SER A 57 -0.58 6.19 -10.35
N ASN A 58 -0.75 7.47 -10.67
CA ASN A 58 -1.52 8.42 -9.89
C ASN A 58 -2.52 9.06 -10.84
N ASP A 59 -3.79 9.04 -10.48
CA ASP A 59 -4.90 9.53 -11.29
C ASP A 59 -5.88 10.34 -10.41
N CYS A 60 -7.00 10.74 -10.99
CA CYS A 60 -8.04 11.53 -10.36
C CYS A 60 -9.40 10.84 -10.48
N ASP A 61 -10.17 10.78 -9.40
CA ASP A 61 -11.58 10.38 -9.47
C ASP A 61 -12.47 11.52 -10.04
N ALA A 62 -13.76 11.24 -10.20
CA ALA A 62 -14.71 12.20 -10.78
C ALA A 62 -14.93 13.43 -9.88
N GLU A 63 -14.64 13.29 -8.59
CA GLU A 63 -14.77 14.32 -7.56
C GLU A 63 -13.53 15.21 -7.44
N GLY A 64 -12.45 14.90 -8.16
CA GLY A 64 -11.23 15.69 -8.15
C GLY A 64 -10.17 15.21 -7.14
N ASN A 65 -10.36 14.07 -6.48
CA ASN A 65 -9.41 13.54 -5.51
C ASN A 65 -8.36 12.67 -6.18
N ARG A 66 -7.15 12.64 -5.60
CA ARG A 66 -6.08 11.75 -6.06
C ARG A 66 -6.41 10.31 -5.70
N VAL A 67 -6.27 9.42 -6.68
CA VAL A 67 -6.29 7.96 -6.52
C VAL A 67 -4.97 7.37 -7.01
N VAL A 68 -4.49 6.32 -6.35
CA VAL A 68 -3.17 5.73 -6.62
C VAL A 68 -3.32 4.24 -6.90
N LEU A 69 -2.71 3.77 -7.98
CA LEU A 69 -2.56 2.34 -8.23
C LEU A 69 -1.25 1.84 -7.63
N LEU A 70 -1.37 0.93 -6.68
CA LEU A 70 -0.25 0.26 -6.05
C LEU A 70 -0.14 -1.18 -6.54
N GLU A 71 1.08 -1.62 -6.80
CA GLU A 71 1.43 -3.03 -6.92
C GLU A 71 2.00 -3.51 -5.59
N VAL A 72 1.43 -4.58 -5.05
CA VAL A 72 2.00 -5.36 -3.95
C VAL A 72 2.61 -6.60 -4.56
N HIS A 73 3.94 -6.67 -4.58
CA HIS A 73 4.70 -7.74 -5.21
C HIS A 73 5.38 -8.62 -4.17
N ASN A 74 5.17 -9.93 -4.27
CA ASN A 74 5.90 -10.90 -3.44
C ASN A 74 7.27 -11.18 -4.07
N LYS A 75 8.32 -10.57 -3.49
CA LYS A 75 9.70 -10.77 -3.89
C LYS A 75 10.39 -11.91 -3.13
N SER A 76 9.67 -12.61 -2.26
CA SER A 76 10.20 -13.78 -1.55
C SER A 76 10.23 -15.01 -2.46
N ALA A 77 11.00 -16.01 -2.05
CA ALA A 77 11.00 -17.35 -2.66
C ALA A 77 9.83 -18.22 -2.17
N SER A 78 9.04 -17.74 -1.20
CA SER A 78 7.92 -18.46 -0.60
C SER A 78 6.58 -17.74 -0.79
N ASP A 79 5.51 -18.52 -0.83
CA ASP A 79 4.14 -18.02 -0.94
C ASP A 79 3.65 -17.34 0.35
N PHE A 80 2.71 -16.40 0.22
CA PHE A 80 2.01 -15.77 1.33
C PHE A 80 0.53 -16.10 1.32
N ALA A 81 0.05 -16.69 2.41
CA ALA A 81 -1.38 -16.89 2.63
C ALA A 81 -2.13 -15.55 2.80
N SER A 82 -1.52 -14.53 3.40
CA SER A 82 -2.13 -13.20 3.54
C SER A 82 -1.16 -12.08 3.92
N TYR A 83 -1.53 -10.84 3.58
CA TYR A 83 -0.87 -9.59 3.98
C TYR A 83 -1.90 -8.48 4.25
N GLY A 84 -1.54 -7.51 5.09
CA GLY A 84 -2.27 -6.25 5.27
C GLY A 84 -1.59 -5.11 4.52
N LEU A 85 -2.36 -4.28 3.82
CA LEU A 85 -1.90 -3.08 3.14
C LEU A 85 -2.17 -1.84 4.01
N PHE A 86 -1.10 -1.21 4.47
CA PHE A 86 -1.12 -0.02 5.29
C PHE A 86 -0.70 1.19 4.47
N ILE A 87 -1.36 2.33 4.73
CA ILE A 87 -0.94 3.61 4.19
C ILE A 87 -0.72 4.61 5.31
N ALA A 88 0.20 5.52 5.09
CA ALA A 88 0.39 6.71 5.92
C ALA A 88 0.43 7.93 5.00
N TRP A 89 -0.15 9.05 5.45
CA TRP A 89 -0.12 10.29 4.70
C TRP A 89 0.03 11.51 5.59
N THR A 90 0.52 12.59 5.00
CA THR A 90 0.66 13.88 5.70
C THR A 90 -0.41 14.86 5.26
N ASP A 91 -1.02 15.58 6.19
CA ASP A 91 -1.77 16.81 5.89
C ASP A 91 -0.97 18.04 6.35
N ALA A 92 -1.07 19.13 5.59
CA ALA A 92 -0.54 20.43 5.98
C ALA A 92 -1.73 21.29 6.43
N ILE A 93 -1.70 21.75 7.69
CA ILE A 93 -2.64 22.75 8.22
C ILE A 93 -2.10 24.16 7.98
#